data_AF-A0A842QBQ9-F1
#
_entry.id   AF-A0A842QBQ9-F1
#
_cell.length_a   1.000
_cell.length_b   1.000
_cell.length_c   1.000
_cell.angle_alpha   90.00
_cell.angle_beta   90.00
_cell.angle_gamma   90.00
#
_symmetry.space_group_name_H-M   'P 1'
#
loop_
_entity.id
_entity.type
_entity.pdbx_description
1 polymer ?
#
loop_
_entity_poly.entity_id
_entity_poly.type
_entity_poly.pdbx_seq_one_letter_code
_entity_poly.pdbx_strand_id
1 'polypeptide(L)'
;MTTESDESEKNAKNSGIRTGYNFDDAKWFATTSLGIMLISYIGMVNSGISYFGLSFDIGSFLGLGPLLLSESMMMIPAHFVISMLFFAGGIEWYFLCRHCPCYEHSGAEHDDEGKFYCLANWGSPKIFEYDPSPISARGKVVFLVWGIGFAFLFQVLYLWDRLDWLMAYLVLTAVFLVTLRHWACSSCPNITCVLNCVPEKNKVAFIEKR
;
A
#
# COMPACT_ATOMS: atom_id res chain seq x y z
N MET A 1 -26.23 -10.92 -20.39
CA MET A 1 -25.61 -10.53 -19.10
C MET A 1 -24.53 -9.45 -19.26
N THR A 2 -24.31 -8.88 -20.45
CA THR A 2 -23.30 -7.86 -20.73
C THR A 2 -23.79 -6.41 -20.58
N THR A 3 -25.08 -6.19 -20.26
CA THR A 3 -25.67 -4.85 -20.23
C THR A 3 -25.48 -4.12 -18.91
N GLU A 4 -25.48 -4.82 -17.76
CA GLU A 4 -25.33 -4.18 -16.44
C GLU A 4 -23.88 -3.78 -16.13
N SER A 5 -22.89 -4.58 -16.55
CA SER A 5 -21.46 -4.25 -16.36
C SER A 5 -21.05 -3.02 -17.17
N ASP A 6 -21.44 -2.98 -18.45
CA ASP A 6 -21.17 -1.86 -19.37
C ASP A 6 -21.84 -0.55 -18.90
N GLU A 7 -23.03 -0.65 -18.30
CA GLU A 7 -23.77 0.49 -17.79
C GLU A 7 -23.16 1.01 -16.47
N SER A 8 -22.70 0.11 -15.59
CA SER A 8 -21.96 0.46 -14.37
C SER A 8 -20.62 1.13 -14.69
N GLU A 9 -19.89 0.65 -15.70
CA GLU A 9 -18.62 1.21 -16.13
C GLU A 9 -18.81 2.59 -16.77
N LYS A 10 -19.79 2.75 -17.66
CA LYS A 10 -20.18 4.07 -18.20
C LYS A 10 -20.60 5.03 -17.10
N ASN A 11 -21.31 4.55 -16.09
CA ASN A 11 -21.78 5.36 -14.97
C ASN A 11 -20.64 5.80 -14.04
N ALA A 12 -19.67 4.93 -13.79
CA ALA A 12 -18.45 5.24 -13.05
C ALA A 12 -17.55 6.24 -13.82
N LYS A 13 -17.41 6.06 -15.13
CA LYS A 13 -16.65 6.96 -16.01
C LYS A 13 -17.22 8.39 -16.00
N ASN A 14 -18.55 8.50 -15.93
CA ASN A 14 -19.26 9.78 -15.83
C ASN A 14 -19.18 10.42 -14.43
N SER A 15 -18.94 9.64 -13.37
CA SER A 15 -18.73 10.16 -12.00
C SER A 15 -17.25 10.44 -11.69
N GLY A 16 -16.32 10.17 -12.61
CA GLY A 16 -14.88 10.34 -12.39
C GLY A 16 -14.26 9.29 -11.48
N ILE A 17 -15.00 8.23 -11.10
CA ILE A 17 -14.47 7.07 -10.39
C ILE A 17 -14.00 6.04 -11.42
N ARG A 18 -12.80 5.49 -11.21
CA ARG A 18 -12.22 4.45 -12.06
C ARG A 18 -12.36 3.10 -11.38
N THR A 19 -13.24 2.26 -11.91
CA THR A 19 -13.42 0.87 -11.46
C THR A 19 -12.45 -0.08 -12.15
N GLY A 20 -11.98 0.27 -13.35
CA GLY A 20 -11.00 -0.50 -14.11
C GLY A 20 -9.54 -0.11 -13.83
N TYR A 21 -8.65 -1.06 -14.06
CA TYR A 21 -7.21 -0.86 -13.98
C TYR A 21 -6.66 -0.22 -15.26
N ASN A 22 -5.74 0.72 -15.08
CA ASN A 22 -4.94 1.24 -16.18
C ASN A 22 -3.47 0.91 -15.91
N PHE A 23 -2.84 0.19 -16.84
CA PHE A 23 -1.46 -0.23 -16.72
C PHE A 23 -0.49 0.95 -16.60
N ASP A 24 -0.81 2.11 -17.21
CA ASP A 24 0.04 3.29 -17.11
C ASP A 24 0.02 3.91 -15.71
N ASP A 25 -1.14 3.91 -15.03
CA ASP A 25 -1.25 4.38 -13.64
C ASP A 25 -0.50 3.43 -12.69
N ALA A 26 -0.59 2.13 -12.95
CA ALA A 26 0.05 1.11 -12.13
C ALA A 26 1.58 1.12 -12.22
N LYS A 27 2.15 1.41 -13.40
CA LYS A 27 3.60 1.59 -13.56
C LYS A 27 4.12 2.67 -12.63
N TRP A 28 3.47 3.84 -12.61
CA TRP A 28 3.89 4.95 -11.74
C TRP A 28 3.84 4.57 -10.26
N PHE A 29 2.78 3.89 -9.85
CA PHE A 29 2.64 3.38 -8.50
C PHE A 29 3.76 2.39 -8.13
N ALA A 30 4.04 1.41 -9.01
CA ALA A 30 5.08 0.42 -8.80
C ALA A 30 6.48 1.04 -8.78
N THR A 31 6.79 1.95 -9.71
CA THR A 31 8.10 2.60 -9.80
C THR A 31 8.37 3.49 -8.58
N THR A 32 7.40 4.29 -8.14
CA THR A 32 7.57 5.16 -6.97
C THR A 32 7.68 4.34 -5.68
N SER A 33 6.87 3.30 -5.50
CA SER A 33 6.97 2.38 -4.36
C SER A 33 8.32 1.66 -4.30
N LEU A 34 8.78 1.13 -5.44
CA LEU A 34 10.07 0.47 -5.55
C LEU A 34 11.22 1.43 -5.26
N GLY A 35 11.14 2.68 -5.74
CA GLY A 35 12.13 3.71 -5.46
C GLY A 35 12.29 4.01 -3.97
N ILE A 36 11.18 4.10 -3.22
CA ILE A 36 11.20 4.26 -1.76
C ILE A 36 11.82 3.04 -1.09
N MET A 37 11.42 1.83 -1.50
CA MET A 37 11.97 0.62 -0.89
C MET A 37 13.49 0.52 -1.11
N LEU A 38 13.96 0.83 -2.32
CA LEU A 38 15.38 0.80 -2.66
C LEU A 38 16.19 1.85 -1.89
N ILE A 39 15.75 3.13 -1.86
CA ILE A 39 16.46 4.18 -1.11
C ILE A 39 16.55 3.80 0.37
N SER A 40 15.47 3.24 0.93
CA SER A 40 15.41 2.84 2.32
C SER A 40 16.38 1.70 2.60
N TYR A 41 16.34 0.62 1.82
CA TYR A 41 17.18 -0.55 2.05
C TYR A 41 18.65 -0.27 1.77
N ILE A 42 18.98 0.55 0.76
CA ILE A 42 20.37 0.99 0.53
C ILE A 42 20.83 1.86 1.72
N GLY A 43 19.98 2.77 2.21
CA GLY A 43 20.25 3.53 3.42
C GLY A 43 20.52 2.63 4.61
N MET A 44 19.66 1.62 4.84
CA MET A 44 19.78 0.65 5.94
C MET A 44 21.09 -0.15 5.89
N VAL A 45 21.51 -0.60 4.70
CA VAL A 45 22.79 -1.32 4.51
C VAL A 45 23.99 -0.42 4.77
N ASN A 46 23.88 0.87 4.42
CA ASN A 46 24.97 1.84 4.58
C ASN A 46 24.98 2.50 5.97
N SER A 47 23.98 2.24 6.82
CA SER A 47 23.90 2.74 8.19
C SER A 47 24.17 1.62 9.19
N GLY A 48 25.21 1.76 10.01
CA GLY A 48 25.27 1.04 11.28
C GLY A 48 24.32 1.73 12.25
N ILE A 49 23.42 0.98 12.90
CA ILE A 49 22.52 1.59 13.89
C ILE A 49 23.27 1.74 15.21
N SER A 50 23.23 2.94 15.79
CA SER A 50 23.65 3.17 17.17
C SER A 50 22.44 3.63 17.98
N TYR A 51 21.72 2.70 18.59
CA TYR A 51 20.60 3.07 19.47
C TYR A 51 21.17 3.69 20.75
N PHE A 52 21.05 5.01 20.89
CA PHE A 52 21.51 5.76 22.08
C PHE A 52 23.00 5.58 22.40
N GLY A 53 23.86 5.47 21.38
CA GLY A 53 25.30 5.27 21.55
C GLY A 53 25.74 3.81 21.71
N LEU A 54 24.80 2.86 21.66
CA LEU A 54 25.08 1.42 21.60
C LEU A 54 24.92 0.93 20.16
N SER A 55 26.04 0.60 19.51
CA SER A 55 25.99 -0.10 18.22
C SER A 55 25.69 -1.57 18.46
N PHE A 56 24.49 -2.02 18.11
CA PHE A 56 24.07 -3.42 18.22
C PHE A 56 24.50 -4.20 16.97
N ASP A 57 25.80 -4.25 16.69
CA ASP A 57 26.30 -5.14 15.66
C ASP A 57 26.33 -6.58 16.21
N ILE A 58 25.21 -7.29 16.03
CA ILE A 58 25.05 -8.69 16.42
C ILE A 58 26.17 -9.56 15.81
N GLY A 59 26.65 -9.24 14.60
CA GLY A 59 27.77 -9.92 13.96
C GLY A 59 29.09 -9.74 14.71
N SER A 60 29.34 -8.52 15.23
CA SER A 60 30.49 -8.25 16.10
C SER A 60 30.32 -8.87 17.50
N PHE A 61 29.10 -8.88 18.07
CA PHE A 61 28.83 -9.50 19.37
C PHE A 61 28.99 -11.03 19.33
N LEU A 62 28.59 -11.69 18.24
CA LEU A 62 28.70 -13.14 18.05
C LEU A 62 30.04 -13.58 17.46
N GLY A 63 30.97 -12.66 17.18
CA GLY A 63 32.28 -12.99 16.59
C GLY A 63 32.22 -13.54 15.16
N LEU A 64 31.08 -13.37 14.47
CA LEU A 64 30.85 -13.84 13.10
C LEU A 64 31.33 -12.85 12.04
N GLY A 65 31.83 -11.69 12.47
CA GLY A 65 32.35 -10.63 11.62
C GLY A 65 31.24 -9.80 10.95
N PRO A 66 31.52 -8.53 10.62
CA PRO A 66 30.53 -7.59 10.09
C PRO A 66 29.97 -7.94 8.70
N LEU A 67 30.45 -9.01 8.07
CA LEU A 67 30.06 -9.45 6.72
C LEU A 67 29.04 -10.60 6.70
N LEU A 68 28.93 -11.41 7.76
CA LEU A 68 28.07 -12.62 7.75
C LEU A 68 26.72 -12.41 8.45
N LEU A 69 26.60 -11.41 9.33
CA LEU A 69 25.39 -11.16 10.13
C LEU A 69 25.28 -9.68 10.55
N SER A 70 25.36 -8.76 9.58
CA SER A 70 25.04 -7.36 9.89
C SER A 70 23.56 -7.25 10.25
N GLU A 71 23.24 -6.36 11.20
CA GLU A 71 21.85 -6.10 11.62
C GLU A 71 20.94 -5.83 10.42
N SER A 72 21.42 -5.09 9.42
CA SER A 72 20.70 -4.81 8.18
C SER A 72 20.33 -6.07 7.39
N MET A 73 21.16 -7.11 7.38
CA MET A 73 20.85 -8.37 6.67
C MET A 73 19.69 -9.14 7.29
N MET A 74 19.41 -8.95 8.58
CA MET A 74 18.24 -9.53 9.25
C MET A 74 17.03 -8.59 9.18
N MET A 75 17.25 -7.29 9.39
CA MET A 75 16.17 -6.30 9.46
C MET A 75 15.48 -6.09 8.11
N ILE A 76 16.20 -6.14 6.99
CA ILE A 76 15.61 -6.01 5.65
C ILE A 76 14.61 -7.14 5.34
N PRO A 77 14.99 -8.43 5.40
CA PRO A 77 14.03 -9.51 5.15
C PRO A 77 12.92 -9.56 6.19
N ALA A 78 13.20 -9.26 7.47
CA ALA A 78 12.16 -9.18 8.49
C ALA A 78 11.14 -8.08 8.17
N HIS A 79 11.60 -6.87 7.87
CA HIS A 79 10.74 -5.76 7.45
C HIS A 79 9.95 -6.11 6.19
N PHE A 80 10.58 -6.71 5.19
CA PHE A 80 9.92 -7.13 3.95
C PHE A 80 8.81 -8.16 4.24
N VAL A 81 9.09 -9.20 5.02
CA VAL A 81 8.10 -10.23 5.38
C VAL A 81 6.95 -9.62 6.17
N ILE A 82 7.22 -8.80 7.19
CA ILE A 82 6.17 -8.13 7.97
C ILE A 82 5.34 -7.21 7.09
N SER A 83 5.96 -6.47 6.17
CA SER A 83 5.28 -5.60 5.22
C SER A 83 4.40 -6.42 4.25
N MET A 84 4.90 -7.53 3.72
CA MET A 84 4.11 -8.42 2.85
C MET A 84 2.93 -9.05 3.59
N LEU A 85 3.11 -9.49 4.84
CA LEU A 85 2.00 -9.96 5.67
C LEU A 85 0.95 -8.87 5.91
N PHE A 86 1.30 -7.60 5.82
CA PHE A 86 0.34 -6.52 5.90
C PHE A 86 -0.34 -6.22 4.55
N PHE A 87 0.44 -5.96 3.50
CA PHE A 87 -0.03 -5.43 2.19
C PHE A 87 -0.44 -6.52 1.18
N ALA A 88 0.03 -7.76 1.33
CA ALA A 88 -0.21 -8.85 0.39
C ALA A 88 -0.93 -10.02 1.07
N GLY A 89 -2.25 -9.92 1.20
CA GLY A 89 -3.08 -11.03 1.67
C GLY A 89 -3.38 -11.07 3.17
N GLY A 90 -2.89 -10.12 3.96
CA GLY A 90 -3.19 -10.06 5.39
C GLY A 90 -4.05 -8.88 5.79
N ILE A 91 -3.52 -8.04 6.69
CA ILE A 91 -4.32 -7.09 7.47
C ILE A 91 -4.96 -6.01 6.58
N GLU A 92 -4.23 -5.46 5.61
CA GLU A 92 -4.78 -4.46 4.70
C GLU A 92 -5.99 -5.01 3.93
N TRP A 93 -5.87 -6.22 3.38
CA TRP A 93 -6.93 -6.78 2.56
C TRP A 93 -8.20 -7.05 3.38
N TYR A 94 -8.01 -7.49 4.63
CA TYR A 94 -9.10 -7.70 5.57
C TYR A 94 -9.83 -6.40 5.95
N PHE A 95 -9.10 -5.32 6.26
CA PHE A 95 -9.70 -4.08 6.74
C PHE A 95 -10.07 -3.08 5.62
N LEU A 96 -9.48 -3.21 4.44
CA LEU A 96 -9.64 -2.26 3.34
C LEU A 96 -10.22 -2.92 2.10
N CYS A 97 -9.55 -3.95 1.56
CA CYS A 97 -9.90 -4.49 0.24
C CYS A 97 -11.26 -5.19 0.24
N ARG A 98 -11.61 -5.95 1.28
CA ARG A 98 -12.89 -6.66 1.35
C ARG A 98 -14.12 -5.74 1.31
N HIS A 99 -13.94 -4.45 1.62
CA HIS A 99 -15.00 -3.45 1.60
C HIS A 99 -15.12 -2.70 0.27
N CYS A 100 -14.21 -2.98 -0.68
CA CYS A 100 -14.16 -2.30 -1.97
C CYS A 100 -15.07 -2.97 -3.01
N PRO A 101 -15.88 -2.23 -3.78
CA PRO A 101 -16.67 -2.78 -4.89
C PRO A 101 -15.87 -3.64 -5.88
N CYS A 102 -14.63 -3.24 -6.18
CA CYS A 102 -13.75 -4.00 -7.07
C CYS A 102 -13.46 -5.40 -6.53
N TYR A 103 -13.45 -5.59 -5.21
CA TYR A 103 -13.13 -6.89 -4.62
C TYR A 103 -14.16 -7.96 -4.99
N GLU A 104 -15.43 -7.58 -5.14
CA GLU A 104 -16.48 -8.49 -5.56
C GLU A 104 -16.54 -8.61 -7.09
N HIS A 105 -16.69 -7.49 -7.79
CA HIS A 105 -17.18 -7.49 -9.18
C HIS A 105 -16.06 -7.65 -10.23
N SER A 106 -14.82 -7.24 -9.92
CA SER A 106 -13.75 -7.20 -10.93
C SER A 106 -13.28 -8.58 -11.40
N GLY A 107 -13.45 -9.64 -10.60
CA GLY A 107 -13.06 -10.99 -10.99
C GLY A 107 -13.87 -11.53 -12.16
N ALA A 108 -15.18 -11.24 -12.18
CA ALA A 108 -16.08 -11.65 -13.25
C ALA A 108 -15.74 -10.98 -14.59
N GLU A 109 -15.25 -9.72 -14.56
CA GLU A 109 -14.80 -9.00 -15.77
C GLU A 109 -13.55 -9.63 -16.41
N HIS A 110 -12.77 -10.38 -15.62
CA HIS A 110 -11.50 -10.98 -16.03
C HIS A 110 -11.55 -12.51 -16.15
N ASP A 111 -12.74 -13.11 -16.14
CA ASP A 111 -12.96 -14.57 -16.24
C ASP A 111 -12.23 -15.37 -15.13
N ASP A 112 -12.01 -14.75 -13.96
CA ASP A 112 -11.38 -15.36 -12.78
C ASP A 112 -12.05 -14.83 -11.50
N GLU A 113 -13.13 -15.49 -11.09
CA GLU A 113 -13.90 -15.12 -9.89
C GLU A 113 -13.09 -15.21 -8.58
N GLY A 114 -12.02 -16.01 -8.57
CA GLY A 114 -11.13 -16.20 -7.42
C GLY A 114 -10.12 -15.06 -7.23
N LYS A 115 -10.06 -14.10 -8.16
CA LYS A 115 -9.16 -12.95 -8.10
C LYS A 115 -9.91 -11.64 -8.17
N PHE A 116 -9.28 -10.60 -7.64
CA PHE A 116 -9.76 -9.24 -7.81
C PHE A 116 -8.70 -8.36 -8.47
N TYR A 117 -9.20 -7.37 -9.19
CA TYR A 117 -8.46 -6.46 -10.04
C TYR A 117 -8.89 -5.04 -9.66
N CYS A 118 -7.94 -4.26 -9.15
CA CYS A 118 -8.13 -2.86 -8.83
C CYS A 118 -6.84 -2.09 -9.12
N LEU A 119 -6.89 -0.77 -8.99
CA LEU A 119 -5.74 0.12 -9.24
C LEU A 119 -4.49 -0.24 -8.40
N ALA A 120 -4.69 -0.75 -7.18
CA ALA A 120 -3.59 -1.07 -6.26
C ALA A 120 -3.17 -2.54 -6.29
N ASN A 121 -4.07 -3.44 -6.66
CA ASN A 121 -3.87 -4.89 -6.61
C ASN A 121 -4.45 -5.52 -7.88
N TRP A 122 -3.59 -6.09 -8.71
CA TRP A 122 -3.97 -6.68 -9.98
C TRP A 122 -3.84 -8.20 -9.93
N GLY A 123 -4.97 -8.91 -10.03
CA GLY A 123 -4.98 -10.38 -10.03
C GLY A 123 -4.65 -10.97 -8.66
N SER A 124 -4.90 -10.24 -7.58
CA SER A 124 -4.70 -10.74 -6.22
C SER A 124 -5.81 -11.73 -5.85
N PRO A 125 -5.51 -12.83 -5.14
CA PRO A 125 -6.53 -13.80 -4.74
C PRO A 125 -7.52 -13.21 -3.74
N LYS A 126 -8.79 -13.60 -3.84
CA LYS A 126 -9.82 -13.27 -2.86
C LYS A 126 -9.71 -14.22 -1.67
N ILE A 127 -9.02 -13.78 -0.62
CA ILE A 127 -8.79 -14.61 0.60
C ILE A 127 -9.95 -14.45 1.60
N PHE A 128 -10.59 -13.29 1.62
CA PHE A 128 -11.67 -12.93 2.53
C PHE A 128 -13.01 -12.81 1.81
N GLU A 129 -14.11 -12.95 2.56
CA GLU A 129 -15.45 -12.68 2.06
C GLU A 129 -15.67 -11.17 1.88
N TYR A 130 -16.38 -10.80 0.81
CA TYR A 130 -16.74 -9.41 0.55
C TYR A 130 -17.74 -8.90 1.59
N ASP A 131 -17.50 -7.69 2.10
CA ASP A 131 -18.35 -7.04 3.08
C ASP A 131 -18.57 -5.57 2.69
N PRO A 132 -19.73 -5.20 2.12
CA PRO A 132 -19.98 -3.84 1.67
C PRO A 132 -20.14 -2.83 2.81
N SER A 133 -20.10 -3.26 4.07
CA SER A 133 -20.22 -2.36 5.22
C SER A 133 -19.08 -1.33 5.26
N PRO A 134 -19.30 -0.14 5.84
CA PRO A 134 -18.24 0.84 5.98
C PRO A 134 -17.15 0.36 6.93
N ILE A 135 -15.89 0.67 6.59
CA ILE A 135 -14.73 0.31 7.41
C ILE A 135 -14.91 0.84 8.84
N SER A 136 -14.84 -0.08 9.80
CA SER A 136 -14.94 0.25 11.23
C SER A 136 -13.87 1.24 11.67
N ALA A 137 -14.16 2.07 12.68
CA ALA A 137 -13.19 3.03 13.22
C ALA A 137 -11.88 2.36 13.67
N ARG A 138 -11.98 1.14 14.24
CA ARG A 138 -10.81 0.34 14.63
C ARG A 138 -9.99 -0.08 13.41
N GLY A 139 -10.63 -0.54 12.34
CA GLY A 139 -9.95 -0.90 11.08
C GLY A 139 -9.21 0.28 10.47
N LYS A 140 -9.82 1.48 10.51
CA LYS A 140 -9.18 2.73 10.08
C LYS A 140 -7.90 3.03 10.87
N VAL A 141 -7.97 2.90 12.20
CA VAL A 141 -6.80 3.11 13.07
C VAL A 141 -5.72 2.07 12.82
N VAL A 142 -6.07 0.79 12.70
CA VAL A 142 -5.12 -0.28 12.38
C VAL A 142 -4.44 0.00 11.04
N PHE A 143 -5.19 0.37 10.02
CA PHE A 143 -4.61 0.71 8.72
C PHE A 143 -3.68 1.92 8.78
N LEU A 144 -4.06 2.98 9.51
CA LEU A 144 -3.21 4.18 9.64
C LEU A 144 -1.95 3.91 10.47
N VAL A 145 -2.07 3.24 11.62
CA VAL A 145 -0.95 3.01 12.54
C VAL A 145 -0.04 1.91 12.02
N TRP A 146 -0.61 0.79 11.56
CA TRP A 146 0.17 -0.35 11.12
C TRP A 146 0.48 -0.32 9.63
N GLY A 147 -0.42 0.15 8.78
CA GLY A 147 -0.12 0.27 7.35
C GLY A 147 0.83 1.41 7.07
N ILE A 148 0.40 2.63 7.40
CA ILE A 148 1.20 3.83 7.13
C ILE A 148 2.25 4.02 8.22
N GLY A 149 1.87 3.94 9.49
CA GLY A 149 2.81 4.15 10.59
C GLY A 149 3.96 3.16 10.56
N PHE A 150 3.73 1.85 10.60
CA PHE A 150 4.84 0.89 10.60
C PHE A 150 5.69 0.98 9.33
N ALA A 151 5.10 0.97 8.14
CA ALA A 151 5.86 0.97 6.89
C ALA A 151 6.72 2.24 6.69
N PHE A 152 6.24 3.40 7.15
CA PHE A 152 6.97 4.65 7.00
C PHE A 152 7.79 5.05 8.22
N LEU A 153 7.22 4.99 9.42
CA LEU A 153 7.89 5.39 10.65
C LEU A 153 9.08 4.49 10.98
N PHE A 154 8.99 3.19 10.71
CA PHE A 154 10.12 2.28 10.92
C PHE A 154 11.36 2.76 10.17
N GLN A 155 11.19 3.13 8.90
CA GLN A 155 12.29 3.62 8.07
C GLN A 155 12.82 4.97 8.53
N VAL A 156 11.93 5.88 8.98
CA VAL A 156 12.34 7.15 9.58
C VAL A 156 13.20 6.95 10.83
N LEU A 157 12.79 6.04 11.71
CA LEU A 157 13.53 5.73 12.93
C LEU A 157 14.87 5.05 12.61
N TYR A 158 14.89 4.16 11.64
CA TYR A 158 16.12 3.47 11.23
C TYR A 158 17.14 4.44 10.61
N LEU A 159 16.69 5.37 9.78
CA LEU A 159 17.56 6.33 9.08
C LEU A 159 17.84 7.59 9.91
N TRP A 160 17.43 7.65 11.18
CA TRP A 160 17.50 8.86 12.01
C TRP A 160 18.93 9.42 12.13
N ASP A 161 19.92 8.56 12.29
CA ASP A 161 21.34 8.94 12.41
C ASP A 161 21.99 9.28 11.06
N ARG A 162 21.26 9.07 9.95
CA ARG A 162 21.72 9.28 8.57
C ARG A 162 20.79 10.24 7.85
N LEU A 163 20.91 11.51 8.23
CA LEU A 163 20.09 12.60 7.70
C LEU A 163 20.14 12.72 6.17
N ASP A 164 21.26 12.36 5.54
CA ASP A 164 21.43 12.28 4.09
C ASP A 164 20.40 11.31 3.46
N TRP A 165 20.36 10.08 3.97
CA TRP A 165 19.42 9.05 3.50
C TRP A 165 17.99 9.32 3.94
N LEU A 166 17.79 9.81 5.16
CA LEU A 166 16.48 10.16 5.67
C LEU A 166 15.81 11.25 4.80
N MET A 167 16.56 12.28 4.41
CA MET A 167 16.03 13.33 3.54
C MET A 167 15.62 12.78 2.16
N ALA A 168 16.46 11.95 1.55
CA ALA A 168 16.13 11.31 0.28
C ALA A 168 14.87 10.42 0.40
N TYR A 169 14.79 9.65 1.48
CA TYR A 169 13.63 8.82 1.81
C TYR A 169 12.35 9.63 1.99
N LEU A 170 12.40 10.74 2.74
CA LEU A 170 11.23 11.60 2.98
C LEU A 170 10.74 12.28 1.69
N VAL A 171 11.66 12.73 0.83
CA VAL A 171 11.31 13.32 -0.47
C VAL A 171 10.61 12.28 -1.36
N LEU A 172 11.18 11.08 -1.49
CA LEU A 172 10.56 10.02 -2.28
C LEU A 172 9.22 9.57 -1.70
N THR A 173 9.11 9.49 -0.38
CA THR A 173 7.86 9.22 0.33
C THR A 173 6.80 10.28 0.02
N ALA A 174 7.16 11.56 0.06
CA ALA A 174 6.24 12.64 -0.28
C ALA A 174 5.79 12.55 -1.74
N VAL A 175 6.71 12.29 -2.68
CA VAL A 175 6.38 12.08 -4.10
C VAL A 175 5.41 10.93 -4.27
N PHE A 176 5.64 9.80 -3.60
CA PHE A 176 4.74 8.66 -3.63
C PHE A 176 3.36 8.99 -3.07
N LEU A 177 3.27 9.63 -1.90
CA LEU A 177 1.98 9.99 -1.29
C LEU A 177 1.20 10.96 -2.19
N VAL A 178 1.87 11.94 -2.80
CA VAL A 178 1.25 12.85 -3.78
C VAL A 178 0.77 12.08 -5.01
N THR A 179 1.59 11.18 -5.53
CA THR A 179 1.27 10.35 -6.70
C THR A 179 0.07 9.44 -6.40
N LEU A 180 0.11 8.72 -5.29
CA LEU A 180 -0.99 7.88 -4.79
C LEU A 180 -2.28 8.71 -4.66
N ARG A 181 -2.19 9.88 -4.00
CA ARG A 181 -3.34 10.75 -3.78
C ARG A 181 -3.95 11.24 -5.10
N HIS A 182 -3.09 11.67 -6.02
CA HIS A 182 -3.50 12.28 -7.28
C HIS A 182 -4.06 11.26 -8.28
N TRP A 183 -3.43 10.10 -8.42
CA TRP A 183 -3.76 9.13 -9.47
C TRP A 183 -4.68 8.00 -8.99
N ALA A 184 -4.46 7.46 -7.80
CA ALA A 184 -5.23 6.34 -7.29
C ALA A 184 -6.41 6.81 -6.42
N CYS A 185 -6.12 7.57 -5.36
CA CYS A 185 -7.13 7.89 -4.35
C CYS A 185 -8.20 8.88 -4.82
N SER A 186 -7.89 9.73 -5.82
CA SER A 186 -8.82 10.72 -6.39
C SER A 186 -9.96 10.09 -7.20
N SER A 187 -9.77 8.84 -7.64
CA SER A 187 -10.70 8.12 -8.52
C SER A 187 -11.09 6.75 -7.95
N CYS A 188 -10.72 6.45 -6.70
CA CYS A 188 -10.91 5.12 -6.11
C CYS A 188 -12.39 4.86 -5.76
N PRO A 189 -12.96 3.69 -6.11
CA PRO A 189 -14.34 3.32 -5.78
C PRO A 189 -14.54 2.92 -4.31
N ASN A 190 -13.47 2.73 -3.53
CA ASN A 190 -13.58 2.47 -2.09
C ASN A 190 -13.80 3.79 -1.34
N ILE A 191 -15.06 4.25 -1.29
CA ILE A 191 -15.46 5.53 -0.70
C ILE A 191 -15.25 5.57 0.83
N THR A 192 -15.23 4.40 1.49
CA THR A 192 -15.12 4.29 2.95
C THR A 192 -13.66 4.29 3.44
N CYS A 193 -12.70 4.17 2.52
CA CYS A 193 -11.26 4.26 2.77
C CYS A 193 -10.85 5.64 3.28
N VAL A 194 -9.95 5.65 4.28
CA VAL A 194 -9.42 6.89 4.89
C VAL A 194 -8.56 7.72 3.93
N LEU A 195 -8.00 7.10 2.90
CA LEU A 195 -7.20 7.77 1.89
C LEU A 195 -8.04 8.27 0.71
N ASN A 196 -9.33 7.91 0.63
CA ASN A 196 -10.17 8.28 -0.49
C ASN A 196 -10.28 9.81 -0.63
N CYS A 197 -9.98 10.32 -1.81
CA CYS A 197 -9.95 11.75 -2.13
C CYS A 197 -10.95 12.12 -3.22
N VAL A 198 -11.91 11.24 -3.51
CA VAL A 198 -12.95 11.51 -4.51
C VAL A 198 -13.81 12.68 -4.01
N PRO A 199 -14.15 13.67 -4.87
CA PRO A 199 -15.05 14.76 -4.50
C PRO A 199 -16.42 14.24 -4.04
N GLU A 200 -17.03 14.90 -3.06
CA GLU A 200 -18.30 14.43 -2.46
C GLU A 200 -19.44 14.29 -3.48
N LYS A 201 -19.54 15.21 -4.43
CA LYS A 201 -20.49 15.14 -5.54
C LYS A 201 -20.38 13.83 -6.33
N ASN A 202 -19.15 13.37 -6.56
CA ASN A 202 -18.87 12.16 -7.33
C ASN A 202 -19.16 10.90 -6.50
N LYS A 203 -18.93 10.94 -5.18
CA LYS A 203 -19.31 9.86 -4.26
C LYS A 203 -20.83 9.66 -4.23
N VAL A 204 -21.59 10.74 -4.05
CA VAL A 204 -23.06 10.67 -4.05
C VAL A 204 -23.57 10.13 -5.38
N ALA A 205 -23.08 10.67 -6.50
CA ALA A 205 -23.46 10.19 -7.83
C ALA A 205 -23.11 8.72 -8.09
N PHE A 206 -22.05 8.18 -7.45
CA PHE A 206 -21.69 6.78 -7.56
C PHE A 206 -22.57 5.88 -6.67
N ILE A 207 -22.93 6.35 -5.48
CA ILE A 207 -23.82 5.61 -4.57
C ILE A 207 -25.24 5.55 -5.13
N GLU A 208 -25.76 6.65 -5.70
CA GLU A 208 -27.11 6.72 -6.27
C GLU A 208 -27.32 5.85 -7.51
N LYS A 209 -26.24 5.52 -8.22
CA LYS A 209 -26.27 4.72 -9.45
C LYS A 209 -26.02 3.24 -9.23
N ARG A 210 -25.80 2.83 -7.98
CA ARG A 210 -25.50 1.45 -7.57
C ARG A 210 -26.73 0.81 -6.96
#